data_AF-A0A967KYP9-F1
#
_entry.id   AF-A0A967KYP9-F1
#
_cell.length_a   1.000
_cell.length_b   1.000
_cell.length_c   1.000
_cell.angle_alpha   90.00
_cell.angle_beta   90.00
_cell.angle_gamma   90.00
#
_symmetry.space_group_name_H-M   'P 1'
#
loop_
_entity.id
_entity.type
_entity.pdbx_description
1 polymer ?
#
loop_
_entity_poly.entity_id
_entity_poly.type
_entity_poly.pdbx_seq_one_letter_code
_entity_poly.pdbx_strand_id
1 'polypeptide(L)'
;MAMKVKCSECGRDFTPTSEQMKFIKESRAKGMDFIIFDCGNCHFSTFYNPQTGRPPREKKEITYWCPVSGCSGKVSYVKDDDGPFWGCGECGSIWYDKKNLLKEIDTIVKRFKYRRKCYKKVKGKWEPADSPVEPDGYYELVADEPADGAKAYVRG
;
A
#
# COMPACT_ATOMS: atom_id res chain seq x y z
N MET A 1 25.09 25.51 -9.86
CA MET A 1 24.62 25.23 -8.48
C MET A 1 24.98 23.80 -8.13
N ALA A 2 25.57 23.55 -6.96
CA ALA A 2 25.87 22.18 -6.49
C ALA A 2 24.58 21.44 -6.11
N MET A 3 24.45 20.18 -6.51
CA MET A 3 23.32 19.33 -6.16
C MET A 3 23.34 19.02 -4.65
N LYS A 4 22.17 19.09 -4.01
CA LYS A 4 21.98 18.71 -2.61
C LYS A 4 21.00 17.55 -2.51
N VAL A 5 21.25 16.65 -1.57
CA VAL A 5 20.39 15.52 -1.22
C VAL A 5 19.96 15.66 0.22
N LYS A 6 18.66 15.48 0.48
CA LYS A 6 18.10 15.43 1.84
C LYS A 6 18.15 14.00 2.35
N CYS A 7 18.78 13.80 3.51
CA CYS A 7 18.87 12.50 4.17
C CYS A 7 17.50 12.06 4.75
N SER A 8 17.11 10.79 4.56
CA SER A 8 15.91 10.20 5.18
C SER A 8 16.04 10.04 6.70
N GLU A 9 17.25 9.75 7.19
CA GLU A 9 17.50 9.46 8.60
C GLU A 9 17.64 10.72 9.45
N CYS A 10 18.55 11.63 9.07
CA CYS A 10 18.84 12.83 9.87
C CYS A 10 18.13 14.10 9.37
N GLY A 11 17.42 14.03 8.24
CA GLY A 11 16.67 15.16 7.66
C GLY A 11 17.51 16.32 7.12
N ARG A 12 18.85 16.28 7.27
CA ARG A 12 19.77 17.32 6.82
C ARG A 12 20.13 17.17 5.34
N ASP A 13 20.35 18.29 4.68
CA ASP A 13 20.90 18.32 3.33
C ASP A 13 22.42 18.08 3.35
N PHE A 14 22.92 17.37 2.34
CA PHE A 14 24.36 17.21 2.11
C PHE A 14 24.68 17.25 0.62
N THR A 15 25.95 17.51 0.32
CA THR A 15 26.48 17.42 -1.04
C THR A 15 27.06 16.02 -1.25
N PRO A 16 26.57 15.25 -2.24
CA PRO A 16 27.10 13.92 -2.52
C PRO A 16 28.56 13.99 -2.98
N THR A 17 29.33 12.93 -2.71
CA THR A 17 30.70 12.79 -3.21
C THR A 17 30.74 12.63 -4.73
N SER A 18 31.90 12.79 -5.35
CA SER A 18 32.07 12.58 -6.81
C SER A 18 31.63 11.19 -7.26
N GLU A 19 31.88 10.17 -6.44
CA GLU A 19 31.45 8.79 -6.71
C GLU A 19 29.93 8.63 -6.60
N GLN A 20 29.32 9.18 -5.55
CA GLN A 20 27.86 9.18 -5.39
C GLN A 20 27.18 9.96 -6.53
N MET A 21 27.76 11.07 -6.98
CA MET A 21 27.28 11.83 -8.12
C MET A 21 27.34 11.03 -9.43
N LYS A 22 28.40 10.24 -9.63
CA LYS A 22 28.53 9.34 -10.79
C LYS A 22 27.46 8.25 -10.73
N PHE A 23 27.31 7.60 -9.57
CA PHE A 23 26.29 6.58 -9.36
C PHE A 23 24.87 7.10 -9.63
N ILE A 24 24.52 8.28 -9.09
CA ILE A 24 23.22 8.92 -9.31
C ILE A 24 22.95 9.15 -10.82
N LYS A 25 23.94 9.63 -11.57
CA LYS A 25 23.80 9.86 -13.02
C LYS A 25 23.59 8.55 -13.79
N GLU A 26 24.36 7.51 -13.48
CA GLU A 26 24.23 6.20 -14.11
C GLU A 26 22.88 5.56 -13.81
N SER A 27 22.44 5.58 -12.55
CA SER A 27 21.12 5.08 -12.15
C SER A 27 19.99 5.84 -12.82
N ARG A 28 20.15 7.17 -12.99
CA ARG A 28 19.18 7.98 -13.73
C ARG A 28 19.07 7.54 -15.20
N ALA A 29 20.21 7.33 -15.86
CA ALA A 29 20.26 6.88 -17.26
C ALA A 29 19.65 5.49 -17.47
N LYS A 30 19.77 4.61 -16.47
CA LYS A 30 19.15 3.27 -16.45
C LYS A 30 17.65 3.27 -16.11
N GLY A 31 17.05 4.44 -15.89
CA GLY A 31 15.63 4.54 -15.54
C GLY A 31 15.29 4.09 -14.12
N MET A 32 16.28 3.93 -13.24
CA MET A 32 16.04 3.54 -11.84
C MET A 32 15.28 4.64 -11.10
N ASP A 33 14.32 4.26 -10.27
CA ASP A 33 13.51 5.15 -9.42
C ASP A 33 13.83 5.00 -7.92
N PHE A 34 14.77 4.11 -7.59
CA PHE A 34 15.19 3.83 -6.22
C PHE A 34 16.69 3.49 -6.16
N ILE A 35 17.45 4.26 -5.38
CA ILE A 35 18.83 3.94 -5.01
C ILE A 35 19.09 4.26 -3.54
N ILE A 36 20.14 3.65 -3.00
CA ILE A 36 20.59 3.80 -1.62
C ILE A 36 22.08 4.16 -1.64
N PHE A 37 22.47 5.14 -0.82
CA PHE A 37 23.87 5.49 -0.56
C PHE A 37 24.00 6.24 0.77
N ASP A 38 25.22 6.39 1.28
CA ASP A 38 25.45 6.92 2.63
C ASP A 38 25.39 8.45 2.71
N CYS A 39 24.81 8.95 3.80
CA CYS A 39 24.73 10.38 4.09
C CYS A 39 26.08 10.94 4.54
N GLY A 40 26.52 12.04 3.92
CA GLY A 40 27.75 12.74 4.33
C GLY A 40 27.71 13.39 5.74
N ASN A 41 26.53 13.45 6.39
CA ASN A 41 26.37 14.07 7.71
C ASN A 41 26.24 13.07 8.86
N CYS A 42 25.53 11.95 8.66
CA CYS A 42 25.28 10.95 9.70
C CYS A 42 25.80 9.55 9.35
N HIS A 43 26.33 9.36 8.14
CA HIS A 43 26.88 8.11 7.63
C HIS A 43 25.91 6.91 7.56
N PHE A 44 24.64 7.11 7.91
CA PHE A 44 23.59 6.15 7.59
C PHE A 44 23.17 6.23 6.13
N SER A 45 22.70 5.10 5.61
CA SER A 45 22.16 5.01 4.27
C SER A 45 20.88 5.82 4.11
N THR A 46 20.72 6.50 2.98
CA THR A 46 19.53 7.29 2.65
C THR A 46 18.89 6.80 1.35
N PHE A 47 17.57 6.82 1.31
CA PHE A 47 16.82 6.54 0.09
C PHE A 47 16.81 7.77 -0.83
N TYR A 48 16.97 7.53 -2.13
CA TYR A 48 16.95 8.61 -3.12
C TYR A 48 16.40 8.11 -4.45
N ASN A 49 15.54 8.91 -5.09
CA ASN A 49 15.01 8.65 -6.42
C ASN A 49 15.80 9.50 -7.45
N PRO A 50 16.61 8.88 -8.35
CA PRO A 50 17.42 9.59 -9.34
C PRO A 50 16.64 10.42 -10.35
N GLN A 51 15.38 10.09 -10.59
CA GLN A 51 14.53 10.78 -11.54
C GLN A 51 13.94 12.08 -10.97
N THR A 52 13.62 12.09 -9.67
CA THR A 52 12.89 13.19 -9.03
C THR A 52 13.73 14.02 -8.07
N GLY A 53 14.90 13.54 -7.67
CA GLY A 53 15.79 14.23 -6.73
C GLY A 53 15.30 14.26 -5.28
N ARG A 54 14.32 13.40 -4.96
CA ARG A 54 13.71 13.32 -3.63
C ARG A 54 13.82 11.89 -3.12
N PRO A 55 13.77 11.65 -1.80
CA PRO A 55 13.52 10.31 -1.32
C PRO A 55 12.24 9.78 -2.00
N PRO A 56 12.23 8.50 -2.43
CA PRO A 56 11.02 7.85 -2.90
C PRO A 56 9.92 8.12 -1.88
N ARG A 57 8.80 8.71 -2.30
CA ARG A 57 7.64 8.75 -1.42
C ARG A 57 7.28 7.31 -1.13
N GLU A 58 7.23 6.94 0.15
CA GLU A 58 6.47 5.76 0.54
C GLU A 58 5.07 5.93 -0.04
N LYS A 59 4.77 5.17 -1.10
CA LYS A 59 3.39 4.99 -1.49
C LYS A 59 2.81 4.17 -0.36
N LYS A 60 2.00 4.79 0.48
CA LYS A 60 1.12 4.03 1.38
C LYS A 60 0.33 3.10 0.49
N GLU A 61 0.65 1.81 0.53
CA GLU A 61 -0.13 0.81 -0.15
C GLU A 61 -1.53 0.85 0.45
N ILE A 62 -2.52 1.02 -0.42
CA ILE A 62 -3.91 1.07 0.01
C ILE A 62 -4.31 -0.38 0.27
N THR A 63 -4.57 -0.68 1.53
CA THR A 63 -5.04 -1.99 1.96
C THR A 63 -6.48 -1.87 2.48
N TYR A 64 -7.40 -2.64 1.91
CA TYR A 64 -8.78 -2.71 2.37
C TYR A 64 -8.94 -3.82 3.40
N TRP A 65 -9.90 -3.70 4.31
CA TRP A 65 -10.38 -4.88 5.01
C TRP A 65 -11.11 -5.80 4.03
N CYS A 66 -11.02 -7.11 4.23
CA CYS A 66 -11.65 -8.06 3.33
C CYS A 66 -13.18 -7.97 3.44
N PRO A 67 -13.92 -7.84 2.33
CA PRO A 67 -15.38 -7.78 2.39
C PRO A 67 -16.04 -9.17 2.41
N VAL A 68 -15.26 -10.24 2.45
CA VAL A 68 -15.77 -11.61 2.48
C VAL A 68 -16.28 -11.95 3.89
N SER A 69 -17.50 -12.49 3.94
CA SER A 69 -18.15 -12.90 5.19
C SER A 69 -17.30 -13.95 5.91
N GLY A 70 -17.04 -13.76 7.20
CA GLY A 70 -16.16 -14.64 7.99
C GLY A 70 -14.66 -14.37 7.82
N CYS A 71 -14.26 -13.46 6.93
CA CYS A 71 -12.85 -13.11 6.72
C CYS A 71 -12.50 -11.76 7.35
N SER A 72 -11.54 -11.78 8.27
CA SER A 72 -10.97 -10.61 8.95
C SER A 72 -9.67 -10.13 8.32
N GLY A 73 -9.29 -10.73 7.19
CA GLY A 73 -8.07 -10.43 6.47
C GLY A 73 -8.03 -9.07 5.79
N LYS A 74 -6.92 -8.84 5.08
CA LYS A 74 -6.65 -7.59 4.37
C LYS A 74 -6.47 -7.83 2.87
N VAL A 75 -7.05 -6.94 2.07
CA VAL A 75 -6.98 -6.95 0.61
C VAL A 75 -5.97 -5.92 0.15
N SER A 76 -4.89 -6.39 -0.47
CA SER A 76 -3.84 -5.55 -1.05
C SER A 76 -3.87 -5.60 -2.56
N TYR A 77 -3.34 -4.55 -3.20
CA TYR A 77 -3.14 -4.54 -4.63
C TYR A 77 -1.84 -5.25 -4.98
N VAL A 78 -1.93 -6.36 -5.69
CA VAL A 78 -0.80 -7.18 -6.12
C VAL A 78 -0.51 -6.89 -7.58
N LYS A 79 0.77 -6.71 -7.90
CA LYS A 79 1.27 -6.64 -9.27
C LYS A 79 2.03 -7.93 -9.54
N ASP A 80 1.46 -8.76 -10.38
CA ASP A 80 2.04 -10.03 -10.81
C ASP A 80 2.28 -10.00 -12.32
N ASP A 81 3.08 -10.94 -12.82
CA ASP A 81 3.42 -11.08 -14.24
C ASP A 81 2.17 -11.39 -15.10
N ASP A 82 1.22 -12.12 -14.52
CA ASP A 82 -0.08 -12.45 -15.15
C ASP A 82 -1.09 -11.27 -15.12
N GLY A 83 -0.69 -10.14 -14.55
CA GLY A 83 -1.48 -8.92 -14.45
C GLY A 83 -1.88 -8.58 -13.02
N PRO A 84 -2.26 -7.31 -12.78
CA PRO A 84 -2.53 -6.86 -11.43
C PRO A 84 -3.93 -7.26 -10.94
N PHE A 85 -4.04 -7.51 -9.63
CA PHE A 85 -5.31 -7.84 -8.98
C PHE A 85 -5.35 -7.33 -7.54
N TRP A 86 -6.52 -7.34 -6.94
CA TRP A 86 -6.71 -7.16 -5.50
C TRP A 86 -6.85 -8.53 -4.86
N GLY A 87 -6.02 -8.86 -3.87
CA GLY A 87 -6.00 -10.19 -3.26
C GLY A 87 -6.05 -10.13 -1.74
N CYS A 88 -6.83 -11.04 -1.14
CA CYS A 88 -6.82 -11.30 0.30
C CYS A 88 -5.90 -12.48 0.61
N GLY A 89 -4.91 -12.30 1.48
CA GLY A 89 -3.97 -13.35 1.87
C GLY A 89 -4.59 -14.44 2.76
N GLU A 90 -5.71 -14.14 3.42
CA GLU A 90 -6.32 -15.00 4.42
C GLU A 90 -7.37 -15.94 3.84
N CYS A 91 -8.27 -15.44 2.98
CA CYS A 91 -9.30 -16.27 2.35
C CYS A 91 -9.02 -16.60 0.88
N GLY A 92 -7.91 -16.12 0.33
CA GLY A 92 -7.51 -16.38 -1.07
C GLY A 92 -8.38 -15.71 -2.13
N SER A 93 -9.33 -14.85 -1.73
CA SER A 93 -10.22 -14.16 -2.67
C SER A 93 -9.47 -13.13 -3.52
N ILE A 94 -9.82 -13.07 -4.81
CA ILE A 94 -9.19 -12.26 -5.85
C ILE A 94 -10.25 -11.42 -6.57
N TRP A 95 -9.96 -10.14 -6.79
CA TRP A 95 -10.74 -9.23 -7.62
C TRP A 95 -9.84 -8.60 -8.69
N TYR A 96 -10.09 -8.90 -9.96
CA TYR A 96 -9.35 -8.28 -11.08
C TYR A 96 -9.80 -6.83 -11.35
N ASP A 97 -11.08 -6.51 -11.13
CA ASP A 97 -11.61 -5.14 -11.20
C ASP A 97 -11.85 -4.58 -9.79
N LYS A 98 -11.25 -3.41 -9.50
CA LYS A 98 -11.49 -2.66 -8.26
C LYS A 98 -12.97 -2.39 -8.04
N LYS A 99 -13.77 -2.19 -9.09
CA LYS A 99 -15.23 -1.95 -8.98
C LYS A 99 -15.94 -3.14 -8.31
N ASN A 100 -15.52 -4.37 -8.58
CA ASN A 100 -16.09 -5.56 -7.97
C ASN A 100 -15.79 -5.62 -6.47
N LEU A 101 -14.53 -5.33 -6.09
CA LEU A 101 -14.14 -5.18 -4.68
C LEU A 101 -15.00 -4.12 -3.98
N LEU A 102 -15.15 -2.94 -4.58
CA LEU A 102 -15.94 -1.84 -4.00
C LEU A 102 -17.43 -2.17 -3.87
N LYS A 103 -17.99 -2.97 -4.79
CA LYS A 103 -19.37 -3.45 -4.74
C LYS A 103 -19.57 -4.45 -3.60
N GLU A 104 -18.61 -5.33 -3.36
CA GLU A 104 -18.65 -6.24 -2.21
C GLU A 104 -18.46 -5.49 -0.89
N ILE A 105 -17.57 -4.48 -0.84
CA ILE A 105 -17.48 -3.59 0.33
C ILE A 105 -18.84 -2.91 0.59
N ASP A 106 -19.52 -2.40 -0.43
CA ASP A 106 -20.84 -1.80 -0.27
C ASP A 106 -21.89 -2.82 0.24
N THR A 107 -21.77 -4.08 -0.18
CA THR A 107 -22.67 -5.16 0.26
C THR A 107 -22.40 -5.55 1.72
N ILE A 108 -21.14 -5.76 2.10
CA ILE A 108 -20.80 -6.24 3.44
C ILE A 108 -21.10 -5.19 4.52
N VAL A 109 -20.86 -3.90 4.24
CA VAL A 109 -21.16 -2.82 5.21
C VAL A 109 -22.66 -2.57 5.37
N LYS A 110 -23.48 -2.91 4.36
CA LYS A 110 -24.95 -2.91 4.47
C LYS A 110 -25.44 -4.09 5.31
N ARG A 111 -24.81 -5.25 5.14
CA ARG A 111 -25.15 -6.48 5.86
C ARG A 111 -24.74 -6.44 7.32
N PHE A 112 -23.51 -6.01 7.61
CA PHE A 112 -22.93 -5.96 8.95
C PHE A 112 -22.50 -4.52 9.28
N LYS A 113 -23.31 -3.81 10.06
CA LYS A 113 -23.10 -2.38 10.35
C LYS A 113 -21.73 -2.08 10.96
N TYR A 114 -21.17 -3.01 11.75
CA TYR A 114 -19.85 -2.83 12.37
C TYR A 114 -18.72 -2.80 11.33
N ARG A 115 -18.84 -3.52 10.20
CA ARG A 115 -17.87 -3.49 9.08
C ARG A 115 -17.69 -2.09 8.52
N ARG A 116 -18.68 -1.18 8.68
CA ARG A 116 -18.56 0.22 8.26
C ARG A 116 -17.40 0.95 8.94
N LYS A 117 -16.99 0.57 10.16
CA LYS A 117 -15.86 1.21 10.86
C LYS A 117 -14.52 1.01 10.11
N CYS A 118 -14.42 -0.02 9.28
CA CYS A 118 -13.24 -0.34 8.48
C CYS A 118 -13.06 0.55 7.25
N TYR A 119 -14.09 1.32 6.88
CA TYR A 119 -14.12 2.06 5.62
C TYR A 119 -14.67 3.48 5.79
N LYS A 120 -14.30 4.36 4.87
CA LYS A 120 -14.89 5.69 4.72
C LYS A 120 -15.34 5.90 3.28
N LYS A 121 -16.37 6.75 3.08
CA LYS A 121 -16.74 7.21 1.74
C LYS A 121 -16.04 8.53 1.43
N VAL A 122 -15.23 8.54 0.39
CA VAL A 122 -14.58 9.75 -0.15
C VAL A 122 -15.05 9.94 -1.59
N LYS A 123 -15.69 11.08 -1.88
CA LYS A 123 -16.25 11.39 -3.22
C LYS A 123 -17.11 10.24 -3.79
N GLY A 124 -17.92 9.60 -2.93
CA GLY A 124 -18.81 8.51 -3.32
C GLY A 124 -18.19 7.12 -3.45
N LYS A 125 -16.87 6.96 -3.24
CA LYS A 125 -16.16 5.67 -3.31
C LYS A 125 -15.70 5.22 -1.93
N TRP A 126 -15.68 3.90 -1.70
CA TRP A 126 -15.12 3.33 -0.47
C TRP A 126 -13.59 3.40 -0.49
N GLU A 127 -13.03 3.88 0.62
CA GLU A 127 -11.61 3.90 0.93
C GLU A 127 -11.41 3.26 2.32
N PRO A 128 -10.22 2.73 2.65
CA PRO A 128 -9.93 2.27 4.00
C PRO A 128 -10.06 3.43 5.00
N ALA A 129 -10.47 3.12 6.23
CA ALA A 129 -10.48 4.10 7.32
C ALA A 129 -9.06 4.68 7.56
N ASP A 130 -9.00 5.91 8.08
CA ASP A 130 -7.72 6.62 8.30
C ASP A 130 -6.85 5.98 9.38
N SER A 131 -7.46 5.24 10.29
CA SER A 131 -6.75 4.55 11.36
C SER A 131 -6.37 3.13 10.90
N PRO A 132 -5.11 2.73 11.05
CA PRO A 132 -4.71 1.33 10.87
C PRO A 132 -5.22 0.44 12.02
N VAL A 133 -5.79 1.05 13.07
CA VAL A 133 -6.28 0.36 14.26
C VAL A 133 -7.53 -0.43 13.89
N GLU A 134 -7.49 -1.70 14.26
CA GLU A 134 -8.61 -2.62 14.23
C GLU A 134 -9.80 -2.03 15.02
N PRO A 135 -11.04 -2.07 14.49
CA PRO A 135 -12.19 -1.75 15.32
C PRO A 135 -12.32 -2.71 16.51
N ASP A 136 -12.68 -2.21 17.69
CA ASP A 136 -12.83 -3.06 18.89
C ASP A 136 -13.73 -4.28 18.65
N GLY A 137 -13.22 -5.48 18.98
CA GLY A 137 -13.93 -6.75 18.86
C GLY A 137 -14.19 -7.20 17.43
N TYR A 138 -13.45 -6.66 16.45
CA TYR A 138 -13.71 -6.94 15.04
C TYR A 138 -13.49 -8.40 14.69
N TYR A 139 -12.40 -9.02 15.16
CA TYR A 139 -12.12 -10.43 14.86
C TYR A 139 -13.23 -11.36 15.33
N GLU A 140 -13.76 -11.16 16.54
CA GLU A 140 -14.85 -11.97 17.11
C GLU A 140 -16.15 -11.76 16.33
N LEU A 141 -16.51 -10.50 16.06
CA LEU A 141 -17.72 -10.18 15.30
C LEU A 141 -17.67 -10.78 13.88
N VAL A 142 -16.49 -10.78 13.25
CA VAL A 142 -16.29 -11.36 11.92
C VAL A 142 -16.34 -12.88 11.96
N ALA A 143 -15.75 -13.51 12.98
CA ALA A 143 -15.77 -14.96 13.13
C ALA A 143 -17.21 -15.51 13.30
N ASP A 144 -18.10 -14.72 13.90
CA ASP A 144 -19.52 -15.05 14.07
C ASP A 144 -20.38 -14.80 12.81
N GLU A 145 -19.80 -14.24 11.75
CA GLU A 145 -20.53 -14.09 10.49
C GLU A 145 -20.78 -15.46 9.83
N PRO A 146 -21.93 -15.67 9.18
CA PRO A 146 -22.15 -16.85 8.36
C PRO A 146 -21.07 -16.97 7.29
N ALA A 147 -20.69 -18.21 6.98
CA ALA A 147 -19.73 -18.50 5.93
C ALA A 147 -20.13 -17.82 4.60
N ASP A 148 -19.12 -17.35 3.87
CA ASP A 148 -19.32 -16.85 2.52
C ASP A 148 -19.83 -17.99 1.62
N GLY A 149 -20.89 -17.70 0.84
CA GLY A 149 -21.54 -18.68 -0.02
C GLY A 149 -20.88 -18.86 -1.38
N ALA A 150 -19.78 -18.14 -1.68
CA ALA A 150 -19.12 -18.23 -2.96
C ALA A 150 -18.34 -19.55 -3.08
N LYS A 151 -18.43 -20.17 -4.27
CA LYS A 151 -17.71 -21.42 -4.58
C LYS A 151 -16.35 -21.18 -5.25
N ALA A 152 -16.03 -19.94 -5.57
CA ALA A 152 -14.84 -19.55 -6.32
C ALA A 152 -14.10 -18.42 -5.61
N TYR A 153 -12.77 -18.44 -5.74
CA TYR A 153 -11.88 -17.40 -5.22
C TYR A 153 -11.83 -16.17 -6.10
N VAL A 154 -12.08 -16.30 -7.42
CA VAL A 154 -12.23 -15.15 -8.31
C VAL A 154 -13.62 -14.56 -8.12
N ARG A 155 -13.68 -13.26 -7.83
CA ARG A 155 -14.90 -12.59 -7.39
C ARG A 155 -15.32 -11.43 -8.29
N GLY A 156 -16.65 -11.27 -8.33
CA GLY A 156 -17.36 -10.21 -9.05
C GLY A 156 -17.68 -10.52 -10.51
#